data_AF-A0A7X8U9P8-F1
#
_entry.id   AF-A0A7X8U9P8-F1
#
_cell.length_a   1.000
_cell.length_b   1.000
_cell.length_c   1.000
_cell.angle_alpha   90.00
_cell.angle_beta   90.00
_cell.angle_gamma   90.00
#
_symmetry.space_group_name_H-M   'P 1'
#
loop_
_entity.id
_entity.type
_entity.pdbx_description
1 polymer ?
#
loop_
_entity_poly.entity_id
_entity_poly.type
_entity_poly.pdbx_seq_one_letter_code
_entity_poly.pdbx_strand_id
1 'polypeptide(L)'
;MQNDFWNLDALLKELETNFMTMAELERAGRNDELIIRKGPWGYDYKFQHKYPEHPMSGGRYIRIRAADGVRDLARDRNEPFAAEVLEKLHLSLFDCCATVRLSIAEALYHAGDSSSIPFLKELAEYEMESNMVKLQTSDTIRKLERLYLK
;
A
#
# COMPACT_ATOMS: atom_id res chain seq x y z
N MET A 1 -5.45 -29.06 2.24
CA MET A 1 -4.57 -28.42 3.23
C MET A 1 -4.98 -26.97 3.28
N GLN A 2 -5.64 -26.57 4.36
CA GLN A 2 -6.01 -25.19 4.62
C GLN A 2 -4.73 -24.49 5.11
N ASN A 3 -4.24 -23.50 4.37
CA ASN A 3 -2.99 -22.80 4.69
C ASN A 3 -3.25 -21.85 5.87
N ASP A 4 -3.13 -22.36 7.09
CA ASP A 4 -3.24 -21.59 8.35
C ASP A 4 -2.01 -20.67 8.60
N PHE A 5 -1.38 -20.13 7.56
CA PHE A 5 -0.06 -19.51 7.69
C PHE A 5 -0.02 -17.98 7.73
N TRP A 6 -1.17 -17.31 7.63
CA TRP A 6 -1.21 -15.85 7.64
C TRP A 6 -2.34 -15.33 8.53
N ASN A 7 -1.96 -14.84 9.71
CA ASN A 7 -2.85 -14.04 10.54
C ASN A 7 -2.90 -12.62 9.98
N LEU A 8 -4.07 -12.18 9.50
CA LEU A 8 -4.27 -10.85 8.92
C LEU A 8 -3.83 -9.73 9.88
N ASP A 9 -4.09 -9.87 11.17
CA ASP A 9 -3.68 -8.85 12.16
C ASP A 9 -2.15 -8.78 12.30
N ALA A 10 -1.47 -9.92 12.21
CA ALA A 10 -0.01 -9.96 12.25
C ALA A 10 0.58 -9.32 10.99
N LEU A 11 0.02 -9.60 9.83
CA LEU A 11 0.42 -9.00 8.56
C LEU A 11 0.21 -7.48 8.55
N LEU A 12 -0.94 -7.02 9.05
CA LEU A 12 -1.23 -5.59 9.15
C LEU A 12 -0.24 -4.87 10.07
N LYS A 13 0.13 -5.49 11.19
CA LYS A 13 1.15 -4.95 12.09
C LYS A 13 2.54 -4.86 11.42
N GLU A 14 2.89 -5.85 10.60
CA GLU A 14 4.13 -5.84 9.83
C GLU A 14 4.12 -4.78 8.71
N LEU A 15 2.98 -4.57 8.04
CA LEU A 15 2.77 -3.48 7.09
C LEU A 15 2.94 -2.10 7.75
N GLU A 16 2.39 -1.94 8.95
CA GLU A 16 2.48 -0.71 9.75
C GLU A 16 3.87 -0.46 10.33
N THR A 17 4.81 -1.42 10.19
CA THR A 17 6.16 -1.27 10.75
C THR A 17 6.84 -0.07 10.10
N ASN A 18 6.93 0.99 10.90
CA ASN A 18 7.45 2.30 10.55
C ASN A 18 6.64 3.05 9.48
N PHE A 19 5.31 2.99 9.56
CA PHE A 19 4.41 3.84 8.77
C PHE A 19 4.20 5.21 9.44
N MET A 20 4.07 6.28 8.64
CA MET A 20 3.57 7.58 9.10
C MET A 20 2.04 7.62 8.95
N THR A 21 1.33 8.21 9.90
CA THR A 21 -0.11 8.49 9.79
C THR A 21 -0.41 9.48 8.66
N MET A 22 -1.65 9.53 8.12
CA MET A 22 -2.03 10.55 7.13
C MET A 22 -1.77 11.97 7.61
N ALA A 23 -2.01 12.25 8.90
CA ALA A 23 -1.75 13.56 9.48
C ALA A 23 -0.25 13.91 9.55
N GLU A 24 0.62 12.90 9.61
CA GLU A 24 2.07 13.06 9.51
C GLU A 24 2.51 13.20 8.05
N LEU A 25 1.86 12.48 7.13
CA LEU A 25 2.05 12.59 5.69
C LEU A 25 1.65 13.99 5.17
N GLU A 26 0.52 14.53 5.63
CA GLU A 26 0.03 15.87 5.32
C GLU A 26 0.88 16.98 5.96
N ARG A 27 1.42 16.75 7.15
CA ARG A 27 2.39 17.66 7.79
C ARG A 27 3.73 17.64 7.06
N ALA A 28 4.17 16.46 6.61
CA ALA A 28 5.36 16.27 5.80
C ALA A 28 5.18 16.84 4.38
N GLY A 29 3.96 16.91 3.84
CA GLY A 29 3.69 17.50 2.52
C GLY A 29 3.77 19.02 2.44
N ARG A 30 3.93 19.73 3.56
CA ARG A 30 4.10 21.20 3.58
C ARG A 30 5.56 21.66 3.61
N ASN A 31 6.49 20.76 3.90
CA ASN A 31 7.92 21.00 3.83
C ASN A 31 8.50 19.82 3.05
N ASP A 32 9.04 20.07 1.86
CA ASP A 32 9.67 19.11 0.91
C ASP A 32 10.76 18.17 1.49
N GLU A 33 10.89 18.07 2.81
CA GLU A 33 11.93 17.37 3.55
C GLU A 33 11.54 15.98 4.05
N LEU A 34 10.24 15.63 4.11
CA LEU A 34 9.79 14.29 4.54
C LEU A 34 8.94 13.55 3.50
N ILE A 35 8.38 14.25 2.51
CA ILE A 35 8.20 13.63 1.19
C ILE A 35 9.53 13.75 0.44
N ILE A 36 10.57 13.10 0.97
CA ILE A 36 11.60 12.64 0.06
C ILE A 36 10.92 11.54 -0.74
N ARG A 37 10.25 11.97 -1.81
CA ARG A 37 9.98 11.14 -2.97
C ARG A 37 11.33 10.50 -3.24
N LYS A 38 11.49 9.24 -2.86
CA LYS A 38 12.60 8.44 -3.33
C LYS A 38 12.52 8.66 -4.84
N GLY A 39 13.44 9.42 -5.42
CA GLY A 39 13.40 9.65 -6.85
C GLY A 39 13.44 8.27 -7.53
N PRO A 40 13.08 8.16 -8.81
CA PRO A 40 12.88 6.88 -9.52
C PRO A 40 14.08 5.90 -9.48
N TRP A 41 15.20 6.30 -8.88
CA TRP A 41 16.49 5.59 -8.80
C TRP A 41 17.14 5.59 -7.41
N GLY A 42 16.42 6.00 -6.35
CA GLY A 42 16.99 6.08 -5.00
C GLY A 42 17.17 4.70 -4.37
N TYR A 43 18.33 4.04 -4.50
CA TYR A 43 18.63 2.77 -3.82
C TYR A 43 18.27 2.82 -2.32
N ASP A 44 17.49 1.84 -1.83
CA ASP A 44 17.04 1.79 -0.42
C ASP A 44 18.20 1.91 0.55
N TYR A 45 19.33 1.31 0.21
CA TYR A 45 20.56 1.41 1.00
C TYR A 45 21.02 2.86 1.22
N LYS A 46 20.99 3.70 0.18
CA LYS A 46 21.41 5.11 0.27
C LYS A 46 20.39 5.94 1.04
N PHE A 47 19.10 5.66 0.88
CA PHE A 47 18.04 6.34 1.62
C PHE A 47 18.08 5.98 3.11
N GLN A 48 18.17 4.69 3.42
CA GLN A 48 18.31 4.16 4.77
C GLN A 48 19.54 4.71 5.48
N HIS A 49 20.69 4.73 4.79
CA HIS A 49 21.92 5.28 5.36
C HIS A 49 21.82 6.80 5.62
N LYS A 50 21.13 7.54 4.73
CA LYS A 50 20.97 8.99 4.86
C LYS A 50 19.92 9.39 5.90
N TYR A 51 18.92 8.55 6.13
CA TYR A 51 17.80 8.83 7.04
C TYR A 51 17.47 7.63 7.93
N PRO A 52 18.37 7.18 8.82
CA PRO A 52 18.20 5.94 9.58
C PRO A 52 17.00 5.95 10.53
N GLU A 53 16.63 7.11 11.07
CA GLU A 53 15.46 7.29 11.94
C GLU A 53 14.16 7.58 11.17
N HIS A 54 14.24 7.71 9.84
CA HIS A 54 13.04 7.92 9.04
C HIS A 54 12.21 6.64 9.06
N PRO A 55 10.88 6.73 9.26
CA PRO A 55 10.05 5.53 9.29
C PRO A 55 10.25 4.60 8.06
N MET A 56 10.41 5.17 6.86
CA MET A 56 10.67 4.42 5.63
C MET A 56 12.10 3.88 5.45
N SER A 57 13.00 4.06 6.42
CA SER A 57 14.42 3.66 6.33
C SER A 57 14.65 2.16 6.55
N GLY A 58 13.73 1.45 7.22
CA GLY A 58 13.89 0.05 7.59
C GLY A 58 12.71 -0.83 7.16
N GLY A 59 12.87 -2.16 7.28
CA GLY A 59 11.74 -3.10 7.20
C GLY A 59 11.14 -3.36 5.82
N ARG A 60 11.73 -2.88 4.72
CA ARG A 60 11.20 -3.05 3.34
C ARG A 60 10.80 -4.51 3.04
N TYR A 61 11.68 -5.47 3.30
CA TYR A 61 11.39 -6.88 3.01
C TYR A 61 10.30 -7.48 3.91
N ILE A 62 10.16 -6.97 5.13
CA ILE A 62 9.08 -7.35 6.04
C ILE A 62 7.76 -6.83 5.48
N ARG A 63 7.71 -5.55 5.10
CA ARG A 63 6.51 -4.95 4.49
C ARG A 63 6.13 -5.58 3.17
N ILE A 64 7.10 -5.92 2.30
CA ILE A 64 6.83 -6.64 1.04
C ILE A 64 6.17 -7.98 1.35
N ARG A 65 6.78 -8.79 2.23
CA ARG A 65 6.22 -10.09 2.62
C ARG A 65 4.81 -9.94 3.20
N ALA A 66 4.62 -8.93 4.05
CA ALA A 66 3.34 -8.66 4.66
C ALA A 66 2.28 -8.26 3.60
N ALA A 67 2.63 -7.39 2.66
CA ALA A 67 1.77 -6.97 1.56
C ALA A 67 1.39 -8.15 0.64
N ASP A 68 2.37 -9.00 0.30
CA ASP A 68 2.16 -10.22 -0.47
C ASP A 68 1.19 -11.17 0.26
N GLY A 69 1.38 -11.36 1.57
CA GLY A 69 0.50 -12.18 2.40
C GLY A 69 -0.93 -11.63 2.46
N VAL A 70 -1.10 -10.31 2.59
CA VAL A 70 -2.42 -9.67 2.54
C VAL A 70 -3.08 -9.85 1.18
N ARG A 71 -2.34 -9.65 0.08
CA ARG A 71 -2.84 -9.91 -1.27
C ARG A 71 -3.33 -11.34 -1.43
N ASP A 72 -2.52 -12.31 -1.01
CA ASP A 72 -2.85 -13.72 -1.16
C ASP A 72 -4.10 -14.07 -0.33
N LEU A 73 -4.22 -13.57 0.90
CA LEU A 73 -5.44 -13.70 1.70
C LEU A 73 -6.66 -13.06 1.04
N ALA A 74 -6.51 -11.85 0.48
CA ALA A 74 -7.59 -11.15 -0.20
C ALA A 74 -8.07 -11.93 -1.43
N ARG A 75 -7.14 -12.46 -2.23
CA ARG A 75 -7.43 -13.31 -3.38
C ARG A 75 -8.13 -14.60 -2.98
N ASP A 76 -7.65 -15.26 -1.93
CA ASP A 76 -8.16 -16.56 -1.51
C ASP A 76 -9.57 -16.45 -0.90
N ARG A 77 -9.86 -15.38 -0.15
CA ARG A 77 -11.20 -15.12 0.40
C ARG A 77 -12.15 -14.54 -0.65
N ASN A 78 -11.65 -13.66 -1.52
CA ASN A 78 -12.40 -12.96 -2.56
C ASN A 78 -13.72 -12.32 -2.07
N GLU A 79 -13.66 -11.74 -0.88
CA GLU A 79 -14.74 -11.02 -0.23
C GLU A 79 -14.21 -9.69 0.33
N PRO A 80 -15.07 -8.67 0.48
CA PRO A 80 -14.64 -7.40 1.07
C PRO A 80 -14.07 -7.57 2.47
N PHE A 81 -12.97 -6.88 2.75
CA PHE A 81 -12.46 -6.79 4.12
C PHE A 81 -13.29 -5.81 4.97
N ALA A 82 -13.17 -5.96 6.29
CA ALA A 82 -13.76 -5.02 7.24
C ALA A 82 -13.19 -3.60 7.05
N ALA A 83 -13.97 -2.57 7.38
CA ALA A 83 -13.61 -1.17 7.15
C ALA A 83 -12.28 -0.80 7.81
N GLU A 84 -12.03 -1.28 9.03
CA GLU A 84 -10.80 -1.01 9.78
C GLU A 84 -9.56 -1.63 9.11
N VAL A 85 -9.73 -2.74 8.40
CA VAL A 85 -8.66 -3.34 7.60
C VAL A 85 -8.45 -2.52 6.34
N LEU A 86 -9.52 -2.13 5.66
CA LEU A 86 -9.44 -1.31 4.44
C LEU A 86 -8.71 0.01 4.70
N GLU A 87 -9.00 0.69 5.80
CA GLU A 87 -8.30 1.92 6.20
C GLU A 87 -6.77 1.70 6.24
N LYS A 88 -6.31 0.61 6.85
CA LYS A 88 -4.87 0.28 6.91
C LYS A 88 -4.27 -0.02 5.55
N LEU A 89 -5.04 -0.67 4.66
CA LEU A 89 -4.61 -0.91 3.29
C LEU A 89 -4.54 0.39 2.48
N HIS A 90 -5.48 1.31 2.68
CA HIS A 90 -5.47 2.61 2.02
C HIS A 90 -4.23 3.41 2.37
N LEU A 91 -3.80 3.40 3.64
CA LEU A 91 -2.51 3.97 4.03
C LEU A 91 -1.35 3.30 3.28
N SER A 92 -1.37 1.97 3.21
CA SER A 92 -0.31 1.16 2.60
C SER A 92 -0.20 1.33 1.08
N LEU A 93 -1.21 1.89 0.39
CA LEU A 93 -1.13 2.26 -1.03
C LEU A 93 -0.07 3.33 -1.30
N PHE A 94 0.32 4.10 -0.29
CA PHE A 94 1.30 5.19 -0.40
C PHE A 94 2.68 4.81 0.16
N ASP A 95 2.97 3.52 0.26
CA ASP A 95 4.31 3.03 0.64
C ASP A 95 5.38 3.46 -0.38
N CYS A 96 6.60 3.73 0.08
CA CYS A 96 7.72 4.11 -0.79
C CYS A 96 8.16 2.98 -1.73
N CYS A 97 7.80 1.74 -1.43
CA CYS A 97 8.13 0.58 -2.22
C CYS A 97 7.00 0.27 -3.21
N ALA A 98 7.31 0.42 -4.51
CA ALA A 98 6.39 0.04 -5.59
C ALA A 98 5.85 -1.40 -5.47
N THR A 99 6.63 -2.35 -4.93
CA THR A 99 6.19 -3.74 -4.71
C THR A 99 5.10 -3.83 -3.64
N VAL A 100 5.21 -3.04 -2.55
CA VAL A 100 4.16 -2.96 -1.53
C VAL A 100 2.91 -2.35 -2.15
N ARG A 101 3.04 -1.17 -2.79
CA ARG A 101 1.91 -0.49 -3.45
C ARG A 101 1.18 -1.38 -4.46
N LEU A 102 1.92 -2.13 -5.26
CA LEU A 102 1.36 -3.10 -6.21
C LEU A 102 0.54 -4.18 -5.49
N SER A 103 1.13 -4.82 -4.49
CA SER A 103 0.47 -5.91 -3.75
C SER A 103 -0.79 -5.43 -3.03
N ILE A 104 -0.77 -4.20 -2.50
CA ILE A 104 -1.96 -3.61 -1.87
C ILE A 104 -3.04 -3.25 -2.92
N ALA A 105 -2.66 -2.72 -4.08
CA ALA A 105 -3.61 -2.49 -5.17
C ALA A 105 -4.25 -3.79 -5.69
N GLU A 106 -3.48 -4.89 -5.73
CA GLU A 106 -3.98 -6.25 -6.01
C GLU A 106 -4.88 -6.77 -4.88
N ALA A 107 -4.54 -6.54 -3.61
CA ALA A 107 -5.39 -6.92 -2.49
C ALA A 107 -6.76 -6.23 -2.55
N LEU A 108 -6.78 -4.92 -2.81
CA LEU A 108 -8.01 -4.13 -2.97
C LEU A 108 -8.79 -4.51 -4.22
N TYR A 109 -8.15 -5.07 -5.25
CA TYR A 109 -8.86 -5.69 -6.36
C TYR A 109 -9.78 -6.81 -5.87
N HIS A 110 -9.35 -7.63 -4.92
CA HIS A 110 -10.16 -8.73 -4.43
C HIS A 110 -11.08 -8.36 -3.27
N ALA A 111 -10.55 -7.60 -2.30
CA ALA A 111 -11.21 -7.35 -1.02
C ALA A 111 -11.62 -5.88 -0.78
N GLY A 112 -11.42 -4.99 -1.76
CA GLY A 112 -11.85 -3.60 -1.66
C GLY A 112 -13.35 -3.42 -1.92
N ASP A 113 -13.88 -2.31 -1.41
CA ASP A 113 -15.24 -1.83 -1.66
C ASP A 113 -15.23 -0.39 -2.23
N SER A 114 -16.39 0.26 -2.30
CA SER A 114 -16.49 1.64 -2.80
C SER A 114 -15.64 2.66 -2.03
N SER A 115 -15.34 2.42 -0.75
CA SER A 115 -14.51 3.33 0.06
C SER A 115 -13.05 3.37 -0.43
N SER A 116 -12.62 2.35 -1.18
CA SER A 116 -11.25 2.26 -1.69
C SER A 116 -11.02 3.09 -2.96
N ILE A 117 -12.08 3.49 -3.65
CA ILE A 117 -11.99 4.17 -4.96
C ILE A 117 -11.25 5.52 -4.87
N PRO A 118 -11.55 6.43 -3.90
CA PRO A 118 -10.84 7.71 -3.80
C PRO A 118 -9.33 7.55 -3.62
N PHE A 119 -8.89 6.63 -2.76
CA PHE A 119 -7.47 6.37 -2.49
C PHE A 119 -6.74 5.77 -3.70
N LEU A 120 -7.41 4.90 -4.46
CA LEU A 120 -6.84 4.37 -5.69
C LEU A 120 -6.72 5.44 -6.78
N LYS A 121 -7.68 6.37 -6.88
CA LYS A 121 -7.59 7.52 -7.79
C LYS A 121 -6.41 8.41 -7.41
N GLU A 122 -6.24 8.69 -6.13
CA GLU A 122 -5.11 9.45 -5.61
C GLU A 122 -3.77 8.74 -5.91
N LEU A 123 -3.66 7.42 -5.69
CA LEU A 123 -2.48 6.66 -6.10
C LEU A 123 -2.22 6.76 -7.61
N ALA A 124 -3.25 6.69 -8.45
CA ALA A 124 -3.09 6.79 -9.90
C ALA A 124 -2.56 8.16 -10.34
N GLU A 125 -2.92 9.23 -9.64
CA GLU A 125 -2.43 10.59 -9.88
C GLU A 125 -0.96 10.76 -9.48
N TYR A 126 -0.56 10.16 -8.35
CA TYR A 126 0.79 10.34 -7.80
C TYR A 126 1.81 9.26 -8.20
N GLU A 127 1.38 8.11 -8.71
CA GLU A 127 2.29 7.07 -9.19
C GLU A 127 3.06 7.58 -10.42
N MET A 128 4.36 7.81 -10.28
CA MET A 128 5.21 8.24 -11.38
C MET A 128 6.18 7.15 -11.86
N GLU A 129 6.44 6.14 -11.04
CA GLU A 129 7.60 5.28 -11.17
C GLU A 129 7.27 3.93 -11.78
N SER A 130 6.17 3.31 -11.36
CA SER A 130 5.84 1.93 -11.70
C SER A 130 4.65 1.85 -12.64
N ASN A 131 4.91 1.48 -13.90
CA ASN A 131 3.84 1.19 -14.86
C ASN A 131 2.96 0.02 -14.41
N MET A 132 3.51 -0.96 -13.68
CA MET A 132 2.72 -2.07 -13.15
C MET A 132 1.72 -1.60 -12.11
N VAL A 133 2.14 -0.72 -11.19
CA VAL A 133 1.23 -0.14 -10.19
C VAL A 133 0.14 0.69 -10.88
N LYS A 134 0.47 1.49 -11.89
CA LYS A 134 -0.51 2.27 -12.67
C LYS A 134 -1.59 1.40 -13.31
N LEU A 135 -1.17 0.34 -13.99
CA LEU A 135 -2.08 -0.58 -14.68
C LEU A 135 -2.98 -1.30 -13.68
N GLN A 136 -2.39 -1.87 -12.64
CA GLN A 136 -3.15 -2.56 -11.59
C GLN A 136 -4.15 -1.62 -10.90
N THR A 137 -3.72 -0.42 -10.54
CA THR A 137 -4.59 0.58 -9.90
C THR A 137 -5.77 0.93 -10.80
N SER A 138 -5.53 1.15 -12.09
CA SER A 138 -6.59 1.44 -13.06
C SER A 138 -7.60 0.29 -13.17
N ASP A 139 -7.13 -0.94 -13.19
CA ASP A 139 -7.99 -2.12 -13.29
C ASP A 139 -8.80 -2.34 -12.01
N THR A 140 -8.20 -2.11 -10.84
CA THR A 140 -8.89 -2.11 -9.55
C THR A 140 -9.99 -1.06 -9.51
N ILE A 141 -9.71 0.20 -9.90
CA ILE A 141 -10.72 1.27 -9.96
C ILE A 141 -11.89 0.84 -10.85
N ARG A 142 -11.63 0.41 -12.09
CA ARG A 142 -12.67 -0.03 -13.03
C ARG A 142 -13.55 -1.14 -12.47
N LYS A 143 -12.95 -2.12 -11.80
CA LYS A 143 -13.70 -3.21 -11.15
C LYS A 143 -14.64 -2.65 -10.08
N LEU A 144 -14.12 -1.85 -9.16
CA LEU A 144 -14.88 -1.33 -8.02
C LEU A 144 -15.99 -0.37 -8.47
N GLU A 145 -15.72 0.54 -9.41
CA GLU A 145 -16.74 1.43 -9.98
C GLU A 145 -17.88 0.61 -10.61
N ARG A 146 -17.55 -0.45 -11.36
CA ARG A 146 -18.56 -1.35 -11.95
C ARG A 146 -19.39 -2.10 -10.90
N LEU A 147 -18.82 -2.41 -9.74
CA LEU A 147 -19.51 -3.16 -8.68
C LEU A 147 -20.41 -2.25 -7.83
N TYR A 148 -20.00 -1.01 -7.55
CA TYR A 148 -20.62 -0.20 -6.50
C TYR A 148 -21.20 1.14 -6.94
N LEU A 149 -20.85 1.67 -8.12
CA LEU A 149 -21.25 3.02 -8.57
C LEU A 149 -22.10 3.02 -9.85
N LYS A 150 -22.82 1.93 -10.11
CA LYS A 150 -23.76 1.85 -11.24
C LYS A 150 -24.99 2.75 -11.06
#